data_AF-A0AAD6GWR9-F1
#
_entry.id   AF-A0AAD6GWR9-F1
#
_cell.length_a   1.000
_cell.length_b   1.000
_cell.length_c   1.000
_cell.angle_alpha   90.00
_cell.angle_beta   90.00
_cell.angle_gamma   90.00
#
_symmetry.space_group_name_H-M   'P 1'
#
loop_
_entity.id
_entity.type
_entity.pdbx_description
1 polymer ?
#
loop_
_entity_poly.entity_id
_entity_poly.type
_entity_poly.pdbx_seq_one_letter_code
_entity_poly.pdbx_strand_id
1 'polypeptide(L)'
;MEKNNFSTLPKNEEGVFSPGGPTRSFNPPQSPATTNYRLNHLAIRIKDPARSLHFYVDLLGMRVVFSMNAGPFTIYYLGHPPANEDVNEWAKKTSEIPTMTRTSGLLELYHVHGTESQIQSASVSTGNVPPNLGFAHLGFTVPDVSVAVERLKGAGVRILKDVGVCEREDVPFVGVGG
;
A
#
# COMPACT_ATOMS: atom_id res chain seq x y z
N MET A 1 -8.72 27.01 21.58
CA MET A 1 -8.78 26.02 20.49
C MET A 1 -9.59 24.85 20.98
N GLU A 2 -10.62 24.47 20.24
CA GLU A 2 -11.41 23.28 20.52
C GLU A 2 -10.50 22.05 20.37
N LYS A 3 -10.47 21.19 21.38
CA LYS A 3 -9.66 19.96 21.34
C LYS A 3 -10.42 18.92 20.52
N ASN A 4 -9.71 18.16 19.69
CA ASN A 4 -10.31 17.04 18.95
C ASN A 4 -10.97 16.08 19.94
N ASN A 5 -12.22 15.72 19.68
CA ASN A 5 -12.91 14.67 20.40
C ASN A 5 -13.27 13.55 19.42
N PHE A 6 -12.56 12.43 19.50
CA PHE A 6 -12.79 11.24 18.67
C PHE A 6 -13.73 10.22 19.33
N SER A 7 -14.25 10.50 20.53
CA SER A 7 -15.19 9.60 21.22
C SER A 7 -16.61 9.66 20.63
N THR A 8 -16.97 10.77 19.99
CA THR A 8 -18.21 10.94 19.25
C THR A 8 -17.87 11.41 17.84
N LEU A 9 -17.79 10.47 16.90
CA LEU A 9 -17.54 10.81 15.51
C LEU A 9 -18.82 11.39 14.88
N PRO A 10 -18.79 12.59 14.29
CA PRO A 10 -19.87 13.08 13.43
C PRO A 10 -20.17 12.08 12.33
N LYS A 11 -21.45 11.99 11.92
CA LYS A 11 -21.85 11.11 10.82
C LYS A 11 -21.25 11.61 9.51
N ASN A 12 -20.67 10.69 8.74
CA ASN A 12 -20.44 10.91 7.32
C ASN A 12 -21.76 10.63 6.59
N GLU A 13 -22.36 11.67 6.00
CA GLU A 13 -23.60 11.53 5.23
C GLU A 13 -23.32 10.77 3.92
N GLU A 14 -24.22 9.83 3.60
CA GLU A 14 -24.10 9.02 2.39
C GLU A 14 -24.12 9.91 1.14
N GLY A 15 -23.16 9.69 0.23
CA GLY A 15 -23.03 10.46 -1.01
C GLY A 15 -22.43 11.86 -0.87
N VAL A 16 -22.10 12.32 0.35
CA VAL A 16 -21.53 13.65 0.58
C VAL A 16 -20.00 13.59 0.63
N PHE A 17 -19.34 14.20 -0.36
CA PHE A 17 -17.90 14.44 -0.28
C PHE A 17 -17.62 15.51 0.78
N SER A 18 -16.86 15.16 1.82
CA SER A 18 -16.56 16.05 2.95
C SER A 18 -15.07 16.42 2.97
N PRO A 19 -14.64 17.50 2.29
CA PRO A 19 -13.23 17.90 2.25
C PRO A 19 -12.72 18.24 3.65
N GLY A 20 -11.63 17.58 4.08
CA GLY A 20 -11.08 17.78 5.41
C GLY A 20 -11.86 17.09 6.54
N GLY A 21 -12.86 16.28 6.20
CA GLY A 21 -13.68 15.52 7.14
C GLY A 21 -15.03 16.18 7.45
N PRO A 22 -15.92 15.44 8.14
CA PRO A 22 -17.27 15.91 8.49
C PRO A 22 -17.30 17.07 9.50
N THR A 23 -16.18 17.37 10.17
CA THR A 23 -16.04 18.52 11.08
C THR A 23 -14.67 19.20 10.94
N ARG A 24 -14.63 20.50 11.27
CA ARG A 24 -13.38 21.30 11.26
C ARG A 24 -12.36 20.85 12.33
N SER A 25 -12.80 20.13 13.36
CA SER A 25 -11.96 19.69 14.49
C SER A 25 -11.14 18.43 14.22
N PHE A 26 -11.18 17.85 13.02
CA PHE A 26 -10.37 16.67 12.70
C PHE A 26 -8.92 17.00 12.33
N ASN A 27 -8.65 18.25 11.95
CA ASN A 27 -7.33 18.71 11.53
C ASN A 27 -6.79 19.77 12.51
N PRO A 28 -6.19 19.36 13.64
CA PRO A 28 -5.60 20.30 14.57
C PRO A 28 -4.37 20.94 13.93
N PRO A 29 -3.92 22.12 14.41
CA PRO A 29 -2.65 22.69 13.99
C PRO A 29 -1.49 21.72 14.22
N GLN A 30 -0.48 21.80 13.37
CA GLN A 30 0.71 20.97 13.49
C GLN A 30 1.42 21.23 14.83
N SER A 31 1.85 20.17 15.49
CA SER A 31 2.63 20.25 16.73
C SER A 31 4.12 20.16 16.43
N PRO A 32 4.99 21.00 17.04
CA PRO A 32 6.44 20.91 16.89
C PRO A 32 7.01 19.50 17.16
N ALA A 33 6.37 18.73 18.03
CA ALA A 33 6.81 17.38 18.39
C ALA A 33 6.68 16.36 17.24
N THR A 34 5.74 16.59 16.31
CA THR A 34 5.45 15.66 15.20
C THR A 34 5.58 16.30 13.83
N THR A 35 6.06 17.56 13.75
CA THR A 35 6.16 18.32 12.49
C THR A 35 6.95 17.60 11.41
N ASN A 36 7.93 16.78 11.78
CA ASN A 36 8.81 16.06 10.86
C ASN A 36 8.49 14.55 10.76
N TYR A 37 7.39 14.09 11.35
CA TYR A 37 6.99 12.68 11.24
C TYR A 37 6.49 12.40 9.82
N ARG A 38 6.81 11.23 9.30
CA ARG A 38 6.38 10.77 7.96
C ARG A 38 6.02 9.30 8.00
N LEU A 39 5.06 8.91 7.17
CA LEU A 39 4.86 7.50 6.85
C LEU A 39 5.98 7.06 5.90
N ASN A 40 6.98 6.39 6.46
CA ASN A 40 8.16 5.97 5.71
C ASN A 40 7.86 4.79 4.79
N HIS A 41 7.38 3.70 5.37
CA HIS A 41 7.08 2.47 4.65
C HIS A 41 5.81 1.80 5.18
N LEU A 42 5.29 0.88 4.37
CA LEU A 42 4.26 -0.09 4.77
C LEU A 42 4.78 -1.49 4.45
N ALA A 43 4.61 -2.42 5.39
CA ALA A 43 5.04 -3.80 5.23
C ALA A 43 3.87 -4.74 4.93
N ILE A 44 4.02 -5.58 3.91
CA ILE A 44 3.10 -6.68 3.61
C ILE A 44 3.86 -8.00 3.56
N ARG A 45 3.23 -9.06 4.07
CA ARG A 45 3.77 -10.41 3.91
C ARG A 45 3.52 -10.89 2.49
N ILE A 46 4.50 -11.56 1.92
CA ILE A 46 4.39 -12.18 0.60
C ILE A 46 4.72 -13.67 0.69
N LYS A 47 4.02 -14.46 -0.11
CA LYS A 47 4.24 -15.91 -0.20
C LYS A 47 5.40 -16.26 -1.12
N ASP A 48 5.48 -15.58 -2.26
CA ASP A 48 6.43 -15.89 -3.33
C ASP A 48 7.09 -14.59 -3.80
N PRO A 49 8.40 -14.41 -3.57
CA PRO A 49 9.13 -13.22 -3.97
C PRO A 49 9.25 -13.09 -5.49
N ALA A 50 9.34 -14.17 -6.26
CA ALA A 50 9.46 -14.08 -7.71
C ALA A 50 8.19 -13.49 -8.32
N ARG A 51 7.01 -13.99 -7.90
CA ARG A 51 5.72 -13.46 -8.36
C ARG A 51 5.49 -12.02 -7.89
N SER A 52 5.88 -11.72 -6.66
CA SER A 52 5.68 -10.39 -6.07
C SER A 52 6.60 -9.36 -6.74
N LEU A 53 7.87 -9.68 -6.94
CA LEU A 53 8.83 -8.80 -7.62
C LEU A 53 8.43 -8.60 -9.08
N HIS A 54 8.00 -9.63 -9.80
CA HIS A 54 7.46 -9.45 -11.16
C HIS A 54 6.32 -8.42 -11.18
N PHE A 55 5.35 -8.55 -10.27
CA PHE A 55 4.24 -7.62 -10.19
C PHE A 55 4.68 -6.19 -9.85
N TYR A 56 5.46 -5.99 -8.77
CA TYR A 56 5.81 -4.64 -8.32
C TYR A 56 6.92 -3.98 -9.15
N VAL A 57 7.90 -4.74 -9.63
CA VAL A 57 9.06 -4.22 -10.37
C VAL A 57 8.76 -4.12 -11.86
N ASP A 58 8.32 -5.21 -12.50
CA ASP A 58 8.14 -5.24 -13.96
C ASP A 58 6.82 -4.60 -14.37
N LEU A 59 5.74 -4.91 -13.66
CA LEU A 59 4.41 -4.41 -14.02
C LEU A 59 4.14 -3.04 -13.43
N LEU A 60 4.47 -2.78 -12.17
CA LEU A 60 4.22 -1.46 -11.56
C LEU A 60 5.41 -0.50 -11.65
N GLY A 61 6.60 -0.94 -12.05
CA GLY A 61 7.74 -0.05 -12.28
C GLY A 61 8.47 0.40 -11.01
N MET A 62 8.25 -0.25 -9.87
CA MET A 62 9.02 -0.02 -8.65
C MET A 62 10.45 -0.57 -8.80
N ARG A 63 11.35 -0.17 -7.90
CA ARG A 63 12.74 -0.62 -7.86
C ARG A 63 13.12 -1.03 -6.47
N VAL A 64 13.89 -2.12 -6.36
CA VAL A 64 14.41 -2.63 -5.09
C VAL A 64 15.48 -1.66 -4.61
N VAL A 65 15.19 -0.94 -3.52
CA VAL A 65 16.12 -0.05 -2.83
C VAL A 65 17.18 -0.88 -2.11
N PHE A 66 16.72 -1.88 -1.35
CA PHE A 66 17.59 -2.88 -0.75
C PHE A 66 16.81 -4.17 -0.47
N SER A 67 17.55 -5.25 -0.27
CA SER A 67 17.03 -6.50 0.28
C SER A 67 17.92 -6.98 1.40
N MET A 68 17.33 -7.56 2.44
CA MET A 68 18.09 -8.13 3.56
C MET A 68 17.54 -9.49 3.92
N ASN A 69 18.40 -10.50 3.87
CA ASN A 69 18.12 -11.82 4.41
C ASN A 69 18.46 -11.81 5.91
N ALA A 70 17.46 -12.05 6.74
CA ALA A 70 17.57 -12.03 8.20
C ALA A 70 17.66 -13.45 8.80
N GLY A 71 17.85 -14.48 7.97
CA GLY A 71 17.85 -15.89 8.37
C GLY A 71 16.56 -16.58 7.95
N PRO A 72 15.48 -16.57 8.77
CA PRO A 72 14.23 -17.26 8.44
C PRO A 72 13.33 -16.49 7.46
N PHE A 73 13.70 -15.26 7.13
CA PHE A 73 12.94 -14.41 6.22
C PHE A 73 13.85 -13.47 5.43
N THR A 74 13.34 -12.93 4.34
CA THR A 74 13.96 -11.86 3.57
C THR A 74 12.98 -10.71 3.38
N ILE A 75 13.47 -9.50 3.58
CA ILE A 75 12.72 -8.28 3.27
C ILE A 75 13.23 -7.66 1.99
N TYR A 76 12.33 -7.13 1.18
CA TYR A 76 12.63 -6.34 -0.01
C TYR A 76 11.97 -4.97 0.16
N TYR A 77 12.76 -3.91 0.19
CA TYR A 77 12.24 -2.55 0.22
C TYR A 77 12.18 -1.99 -1.19
N LEU A 78 11.00 -1.60 -1.63
CA LEU A 78 10.73 -1.11 -2.96
C LEU A 78 10.29 0.35 -2.92
N GLY A 79 10.65 1.11 -3.96
CA GLY A 79 10.17 2.49 -4.16
C GLY A 79 10.17 2.89 -5.63
N HIS A 80 9.66 4.08 -5.93
CA HIS A 80 9.74 4.67 -7.27
C HIS A 80 10.89 5.66 -7.35
N PRO A 81 11.83 5.50 -8.31
CA PRO A 81 12.85 6.50 -8.56
C PRO A 81 12.23 7.78 -9.16
N PRO A 82 12.83 8.95 -8.91
CA PRO A 82 12.52 10.16 -9.65
C PRO A 82 12.72 9.97 -11.16
N ALA A 83 11.99 10.74 -11.96
CA ALA A 83 12.20 10.75 -13.40
C ALA A 83 13.63 11.20 -13.75
N ASN A 84 14.24 10.54 -14.73
CA ASN A 84 15.57 10.85 -15.28
C ASN A 84 16.77 10.64 -14.34
N GLU A 85 16.62 9.89 -13.24
CA GLU A 85 17.76 9.44 -12.43
C GLU A 85 18.28 8.06 -12.86
N ASP A 86 19.57 7.82 -12.63
CA ASP A 86 20.11 6.45 -12.70
C ASP A 86 19.50 5.63 -11.57
N VAL A 87 18.80 4.56 -11.95
CA VAL A 87 18.03 3.73 -11.02
C VAL A 87 18.91 3.04 -9.98
N ASN A 88 20.13 2.62 -10.36
CA ASN A 88 21.02 1.89 -9.46
C ASN A 88 21.65 2.83 -8.43
N GLU A 89 22.10 4.00 -8.88
CA GLU A 89 22.62 5.04 -7.98
C GLU A 89 21.54 5.57 -7.05
N TRP A 90 20.32 5.80 -7.56
CA TRP A 90 19.17 6.15 -6.73
C TRP A 90 18.88 5.10 -5.65
N ALA A 91 18.86 3.81 -6.02
CA ALA A 91 18.59 2.72 -5.09
C ALA A 91 19.66 2.66 -3.97
N LYS A 92 20.94 2.71 -4.34
CA LYS A 92 22.07 2.75 -3.38
C LYS A 92 21.92 3.92 -2.42
N LYS A 93 21.79 5.14 -2.94
CA LYS A 93 21.63 6.36 -2.12
C LYS A 93 20.41 6.29 -1.21
N THR A 94 19.30 5.74 -1.70
CA THR A 94 18.05 5.60 -0.94
C THR A 94 18.16 4.54 0.17
N SER A 95 19.02 3.54 0.00
CA SER A 95 19.29 2.52 1.03
C SER A 95 20.11 3.03 2.22
N GLU A 96 20.80 4.16 2.08
CA GLU A 96 21.55 4.77 3.16
C GLU A 96 20.61 5.35 4.23
N ILE A 97 20.84 5.03 5.50
CA ILE A 97 20.03 5.45 6.67
C ILE A 97 19.56 6.93 6.62
N PRO A 98 20.44 7.93 6.38
CA PRO A 98 19.99 9.32 6.37
C PRO A 98 18.95 9.59 5.28
N THR A 99 19.06 8.95 4.12
CA THR A 99 18.08 9.09 3.03
C THR A 99 16.86 8.24 3.30
N MET A 100 17.05 6.96 3.61
CA MET A 100 15.99 5.97 3.80
C MET A 100 14.94 6.43 4.81
N THR A 101 15.36 6.95 5.96
CA THR A 101 14.47 7.41 7.05
C THR A 101 13.63 8.64 6.68
N ARG A 102 14.03 9.37 5.65
CA ARG A 102 13.34 10.57 5.15
C ARG A 102 12.52 10.32 3.89
N THR A 103 12.75 9.20 3.21
CA THR A 103 11.94 8.73 2.07
C THR A 103 10.52 8.40 2.52
N SER A 104 9.54 8.62 1.67
CA SER A 104 8.14 8.27 1.92
C SER A 104 7.64 7.34 0.83
N GLY A 105 6.66 6.50 1.18
CA GLY A 105 6.04 5.60 0.22
C GLY A 105 6.87 4.39 -0.17
N LEU A 106 7.76 3.92 0.73
CA LEU A 106 8.43 2.64 0.52
C LEU A 106 7.49 1.47 0.80
N LEU A 107 7.61 0.40 0.02
CA LEU A 107 6.89 -0.85 0.23
C LEU A 107 7.87 -1.91 0.72
N GLU A 108 7.64 -2.44 1.91
CA GLU A 108 8.38 -3.59 2.43
C GLU A 108 7.63 -4.88 2.09
N LEU A 109 8.23 -5.72 1.27
CA LEU A 109 7.78 -7.08 1.02
C LEU A 109 8.52 -8.02 1.97
N TYR A 110 7.77 -8.67 2.87
CA TYR A 110 8.30 -9.57 3.88
C TYR A 110 8.04 -11.02 3.47
N HIS A 111 9.08 -11.77 3.10
CA HIS A 111 8.99 -13.16 2.68
C HIS A 111 9.55 -14.09 3.77
N VAL A 112 8.70 -14.96 4.32
CA VAL A 112 9.14 -16.06 5.17
C VAL A 112 9.57 -17.23 4.29
N HIS A 113 10.79 -17.72 4.45
CA HIS A 113 11.34 -18.75 3.57
C HIS A 113 10.54 -20.05 3.63
N GLY A 114 10.42 -20.72 2.48
CA GLY A 114 9.67 -21.97 2.33
C GLY A 114 8.17 -21.81 2.17
N THR A 115 7.60 -20.60 2.35
CA THR A 115 6.16 -20.36 2.15
C THR A 115 5.74 -20.48 0.68
N GLU A 116 6.65 -20.23 -0.25
CA GLU A 116 6.47 -20.37 -1.70
C GLU A 116 6.13 -21.82 -2.10
N SER A 117 6.68 -22.80 -1.39
CA SER A 117 6.52 -24.24 -1.65
C SER A 117 5.33 -24.87 -0.91
N GLN A 118 4.68 -24.14 0.00
CA GLN A 118 3.55 -24.67 0.78
C GLN A 118 2.26 -24.60 -0.03
N ILE A 119 1.71 -25.76 -0.40
CA ILE A 119 0.52 -25.84 -1.26
C ILE A 119 -0.79 -25.51 -0.51
N GLN A 120 -0.88 -25.79 0.80
CA GLN A 120 -2.19 -25.76 1.52
C GLN A 120 -2.25 -24.95 2.83
N SER A 121 -1.14 -24.60 3.50
CA SER A 121 -1.20 -24.15 4.91
C SER A 121 -0.85 -22.68 5.21
N ALA A 122 -0.38 -21.88 4.24
CA ALA A 122 0.01 -20.50 4.48
C ALA A 122 -0.43 -19.57 3.33
N SER A 123 -1.74 -19.45 3.11
CA SER A 123 -2.25 -18.32 2.33
C SER A 123 -2.15 -17.05 3.18
N VAL A 124 -1.33 -16.10 2.74
CA VAL A 124 -1.32 -14.76 3.34
C VAL A 124 -2.71 -14.15 3.18
N SER A 125 -3.33 -13.74 4.30
CA SER A 125 -4.63 -13.04 4.26
C SER A 125 -4.46 -11.68 3.60
N THR A 126 -5.40 -11.31 2.72
CA THR A 126 -5.45 -9.98 2.11
C THR A 126 -6.07 -8.94 3.03
N GLY A 127 -6.67 -9.33 4.15
CA GLY A 127 -7.41 -8.42 5.04
C GLY A 127 -8.83 -8.08 4.59
N ASN A 128 -9.28 -8.61 3.45
CA ASN A 128 -10.58 -8.29 2.83
C ASN A 128 -11.61 -9.44 2.92
N VAL A 129 -11.28 -10.56 3.59
CA VAL A 129 -12.16 -11.73 3.73
C VAL A 129 -12.21 -12.19 5.19
N PRO A 130 -13.39 -12.44 5.79
CA PRO A 130 -13.50 -13.00 7.13
C PRO A 130 -12.80 -14.36 7.26
N PRO A 131 -12.26 -14.72 8.45
CA PRO A 131 -12.32 -13.98 9.71
C PRO A 131 -11.24 -12.89 9.85
N ASN A 132 -10.30 -12.80 8.90
CA ASN A 132 -9.06 -12.02 9.05
C ASN A 132 -9.19 -10.62 8.43
N LEU A 133 -10.20 -9.84 8.83
CA LEU A 133 -10.42 -8.49 8.31
C LEU A 133 -9.43 -7.47 8.90
N GLY A 134 -8.98 -6.50 8.09
CA GLY A 134 -8.06 -5.46 8.53
C GLY A 134 -7.59 -4.56 7.39
N PHE A 135 -6.36 -4.80 6.91
CA PHE A 135 -5.80 -4.06 5.78
C PHE A 135 -6.67 -4.21 4.52
N ALA A 136 -6.89 -3.12 3.80
CA ALA A 136 -7.75 -3.13 2.61
C ALA A 136 -6.94 -3.18 1.30
N HIS A 137 -6.24 -2.11 0.95
CA HIS A 137 -5.50 -2.04 -0.31
C HIS A 137 -4.36 -1.01 -0.27
N LEU A 138 -3.44 -1.15 -1.23
CA LEU A 138 -2.47 -0.12 -1.60
C LEU A 138 -3.06 0.73 -2.73
N GLY A 139 -2.84 2.04 -2.68
CA GLY A 139 -3.17 2.96 -3.78
C GLY A 139 -1.91 3.41 -4.51
N PHE A 140 -1.92 3.34 -5.84
CA PHE A 140 -0.85 3.88 -6.68
C PHE A 140 -1.41 4.98 -7.56
N THR A 141 -0.71 6.12 -7.61
CA THR A 141 -1.04 7.21 -8.53
C THR A 141 -0.43 6.90 -9.90
N VAL A 142 -1.25 6.96 -10.93
CA VAL A 142 -0.84 6.80 -12.33
C VAL A 142 -1.36 7.98 -13.16
N PRO A 143 -0.69 8.34 -14.28
CA PRO A 143 -1.15 9.45 -15.13
C PRO A 143 -2.54 9.21 -15.74
N ASP A 144 -2.85 7.96 -16.11
CA ASP A 144 -4.13 7.55 -16.66
C ASP A 144 -4.47 6.13 -16.15
N VAL A 145 -5.59 6.02 -15.44
CA VAL A 145 -6.02 4.76 -14.82
C VAL A 145 -6.44 3.73 -15.88
N SER A 146 -7.14 4.16 -16.92
CA SER A 146 -7.62 3.28 -17.99
C SER A 146 -6.44 2.65 -18.73
N VAL A 147 -5.44 3.45 -19.11
CA VAL A 147 -4.24 2.96 -19.79
C VAL A 147 -3.45 1.99 -18.90
N ALA A 148 -3.31 2.31 -17.61
CA ALA A 148 -2.61 1.43 -16.66
C ALA A 148 -3.32 0.09 -16.48
N VAL A 149 -4.66 0.10 -16.31
CA VAL A 149 -5.47 -1.11 -16.15
C VAL A 149 -5.41 -1.99 -17.39
N GLU A 150 -5.54 -1.43 -18.60
CA GLU A 150 -5.46 -2.21 -19.84
C GLU A 150 -4.08 -2.86 -20.02
N ARG A 151 -3.00 -2.15 -19.69
CA ARG A 151 -1.63 -2.73 -19.69
C ARG A 151 -1.52 -3.90 -18.71
N LEU A 152 -2.07 -3.77 -17.50
CA LEU A 152 -2.04 -4.83 -16.49
C LEU A 152 -2.89 -6.04 -16.91
N LYS A 153 -4.09 -5.81 -17.47
CA LYS A 153 -4.93 -6.86 -18.06
C LYS A 153 -4.17 -7.63 -19.15
N GLY A 154 -3.51 -6.91 -20.06
CA GLY A 154 -2.70 -7.51 -21.13
C GLY A 154 -1.53 -8.36 -20.62
N ALA A 155 -1.02 -8.05 -19.41
CA ALA A 155 -0.01 -8.86 -18.72
C ALA A 155 -0.59 -10.02 -17.89
N GLY A 156 -1.90 -10.27 -17.96
CA GLY A 156 -2.58 -11.36 -17.24
C GLY A 156 -2.90 -11.07 -15.78
N VAL A 157 -2.85 -9.80 -15.35
CA VAL A 157 -3.23 -9.41 -13.98
C VAL A 157 -4.75 -9.53 -13.82
N ARG A 158 -5.18 -10.17 -12.72
CA ARG A 158 -6.60 -10.22 -12.35
C ARG A 158 -7.06 -8.84 -11.87
N ILE A 159 -8.01 -8.26 -12.59
CA ILE A 159 -8.69 -7.02 -12.19
C ILE A 159 -9.91 -7.38 -11.33
N LEU A 160 -9.96 -6.85 -10.11
CA LEU A 160 -11.08 -7.07 -9.19
C LEU A 160 -12.24 -6.10 -9.45
N LYS A 161 -11.92 -4.87 -9.85
CA LYS A 161 -12.87 -3.83 -10.22
C LYS A 161 -12.31 -3.03 -11.39
N ASP A 162 -13.12 -2.88 -12.44
CA ASP A 162 -12.71 -2.18 -13.65
C ASP A 162 -12.85 -0.65 -13.53
N VAL A 163 -12.33 0.07 -14.52
CA VAL A 163 -12.43 1.54 -14.60
C VAL A 163 -13.85 1.92 -15.03
N GLY A 164 -14.57 2.60 -14.14
CA GLY A 164 -15.95 3.01 -14.36
C GLY A 164 -16.97 2.00 -13.80
N VAL A 165 -18.10 2.57 -13.37
CA VAL A 165 -19.18 1.95 -12.58
C VAL A 165 -18.75 1.52 -11.16
N CYS A 166 -19.31 2.22 -10.17
CA CYS A 166 -19.36 1.77 -8.78
C CYS A 166 -20.79 1.27 -8.55
N GLU A 167 -21.08 0.00 -8.80
CA GLU A 167 -22.24 -0.61 -8.16
C GLU A 167 -21.83 -1.13 -6.78
N ARG A 168 -22.82 -1.29 -5.89
CA ARG A 168 -22.62 -1.70 -4.49
C ARG A 168 -21.94 -3.07 -4.39
N GLU A 169 -22.10 -3.92 -5.41
CA GLU A 169 -21.50 -5.25 -5.52
C GLU A 169 -19.98 -5.24 -5.80
N ASP A 170 -19.41 -4.13 -6.30
CA ASP A 170 -18.00 -4.05 -6.72
C ASP A 170 -17.06 -3.61 -5.59
N VAL A 171 -17.62 -3.27 -4.43
CA VAL A 171 -16.86 -2.93 -3.23
C VAL A 171 -16.89 -4.17 -2.33
N PRO A 172 -15.74 -4.71 -1.89
CA PRO A 172 -15.71 -5.85 -0.98
C PRO A 172 -16.28 -5.44 0.39
N PHE A 173 -17.60 -5.41 0.51
CA PHE A 173 -18.31 -5.30 1.76
C PHE A 173 -18.42 -6.68 2.38
N VAL A 174 -17.97 -6.80 3.62
CA VAL A 174 -18.42 -7.89 4.47
C VAL A 174 -19.81 -7.51 4.94
N GLY A 175 -20.83 -8.15 4.39
CA GLY A 175 -22.19 -8.00 4.87
C GLY A 175 -22.23 -8.24 6.37
N VAL A 176 -22.71 -7.24 7.11
CA VAL A 176 -23.22 -7.48 8.47
C VAL A 176 -24.52 -8.24 8.25
N GLY A 177 -24.47 -9.56 8.44
CA GLY A 177 -25.68 -10.39 8.45
C GLY A 177 -26.66 -9.82 9.47
N GLY A 178 -27.94 -9.79 9.09
CA GLY A 178 -29.05 -9.35 9.93
C GLY A 178 -29.30 -10.27 11.13
#